data_AF-A0A955BV20-F1
#
_entry.id   AF-A0A955BV20-F1
#
_cell.length_a   1.000
_cell.length_b   1.000
_cell.length_c   1.000
_cell.angle_alpha   90.00
_cell.angle_beta   90.00
_cell.angle_gamma   90.00
#
_symmetry.space_group_name_H-M   'P 1'
#
loop_
_entity.id
_entity.type
_entity.pdbx_description
1 polymer ?
#
loop_
_entity_poly.entity_id
_entity_poly.type
_entity_poly.pdbx_seq_one_letter_code
_entity_poly.pdbx_strand_id
1 'polypeptide(L)' 'MADSFTVAGRVVDILAKTTTPAEVTVERGHIAAITPVEAVPADAGFLLPGFIDAHVHIESSML' A
#
# COMPACT_ATOMS: atom_id res chain seq x y z
N MET A 1 7.37 19.70 4.04
CA MET A 1 7.07 18.41 4.69
C MET A 1 8.05 17.40 4.11
N ALA A 2 8.51 16.40 4.86
CA ALA A 2 9.37 15.40 4.24
C ALA A 2 8.57 14.73 3.12
N ASP A 3 9.00 14.88 1.88
CA ASP A 3 8.37 14.25 0.70
C ASP A 3 8.67 12.75 0.66
N SER A 4 9.07 12.15 1.78
CA SER A 4 9.35 10.73 1.90
C SER A 4 8.83 10.16 3.20
N PHE A 5 8.32 8.92 3.12
CA PHE A 5 7.96 8.12 4.27
C PHE A 5 8.15 6.64 3.96
N THR A 6 8.19 5.86 5.02
CA THR A 6 8.38 4.42 4.94
C THR A 6 7.30 3.73 5.75
N VAL A 7 6.76 2.64 5.23
CA VAL A 7 5.74 1.83 5.90
C VAL A 7 6.08 0.35 5.79
N ALA A 8 6.08 -0.35 6.92
CA ALA A 8 6.30 -1.78 6.99
C ALA A 8 4.96 -2.52 7.11
N GLY A 9 4.80 -3.60 6.37
CA GLY A 9 3.59 -4.41 6.41
C GLY A 9 3.66 -5.64 5.52
N ARG A 10 2.55 -6.36 5.40
CA ARG A 10 2.42 -7.52 4.51
C ARG A 10 2.01 -7.03 3.13
N VAL A 11 2.96 -6.93 2.19
CA VAL A 11 2.67 -6.47 0.83
C VAL A 11 1.97 -7.58 0.06
N VAL A 12 0.82 -7.23 -0.52
CA VAL A 12 0.00 -8.11 -1.37
C VAL A 12 0.37 -7.87 -2.83
N ASP A 13 1.08 -8.83 -3.41
CA ASP A 13 1.33 -8.84 -4.86
C ASP A 13 0.19 -9.61 -5.54
N ILE A 14 -0.71 -8.87 -6.15
CA ILE A 14 -1.91 -9.41 -6.82
C ILE A 14 -1.52 -10.24 -8.05
N LEU A 15 -0.49 -9.82 -8.79
CA LEU A 15 -0.07 -10.49 -10.01
C LEU A 15 0.64 -11.80 -9.69
N ALA A 16 1.53 -11.78 -8.69
CA ALA A 16 2.24 -12.97 -8.22
C ALA A 16 1.39 -13.87 -7.31
N LYS A 17 0.24 -13.39 -6.82
CA LYS A 17 -0.61 -14.06 -5.81
C LYS A 17 0.15 -14.42 -4.54
N THR A 18 1.05 -13.55 -4.12
CA THR A 18 1.86 -13.73 -2.92
C THR A 18 1.58 -12.64 -1.90
N THR A 19 1.91 -12.93 -0.65
CA THR A 19 1.91 -11.94 0.41
C THR A 19 3.18 -12.10 1.21
N THR A 20 3.98 -11.03 1.28
CA THR A 20 5.31 -11.08 1.89
C THR A 20 5.51 -9.90 2.85
N PRO A 21 6.20 -10.10 3.99
CA PRO A 21 6.64 -9.00 4.84
C PRO A 21 7.60 -8.12 4.04
N ALA A 22 7.31 -6.82 3.95
CA ALA A 22 8.17 -5.88 3.25
C ALA A 22 8.04 -4.47 3.83
N GLU A 23 9.05 -3.66 3.56
CA GLU A 23 9.08 -2.24 3.80
C GLU A 23 8.90 -1.49 2.47
N VAL A 24 7.91 -0.60 2.40
CA VAL A 24 7.62 0.23 1.23
C VAL A 24 8.11 1.64 1.51
N THR A 25 9.02 2.12 0.66
CA THR A 25 9.50 3.51 0.69
C THR A 25 8.79 4.31 -0.37
N VAL A 26 8.17 5.43 0.03
CA VAL A 26 7.49 6.36 -0.86
C VAL A 26 8.27 7.66 -0.89
N GLU A 27 8.57 8.16 -2.09
CA GLU A 27 9.22 9.45 -2.32
C GLU A 27 8.43 10.26 -3.34
N ARG A 28 8.15 11.52 -3.04
CA ARG A 28 7.42 12.45 -3.91
C ARG A 28 6.12 11.85 -4.45
N GLY A 29 5.38 11.11 -3.62
CA GLY A 29 4.13 10.46 -3.97
C GLY A 29 4.25 9.18 -4.83
N HIS A 30 5.48 8.68 -5.06
CA HIS A 30 5.74 7.48 -5.86
C HIS A 30 6.41 6.40 -5.00
N ILE A 31 6.12 5.13 -5.28
CA ILE A 31 6.84 4.02 -4.64
C ILE A 31 8.27 4.02 -5.20
N ALA A 32 9.24 4.29 -4.33
CA ALA A 32 10.66 4.29 -4.67
C ALA A 32 11.26 2.88 -4.54
N ALA A 33 10.83 2.12 -3.53
CA ALA A 33 11.29 0.76 -3.28
C ALA A 33 10.25 -0.07 -2.52
N ILE A 34 10.28 -1.39 -2.74
CA ILE A 34 9.62 -2.40 -1.92
C ILE A 34 10.71 -3.40 -1.53
N THR A 35 11.11 -3.41 -0.27
CA THR A 35 12.21 -4.23 0.24
C THR A 35 11.65 -5.36 1.10
N PRO A 36 11.78 -6.63 0.69
CA PRO A 36 11.39 -7.76 1.53
C PRO A 36 12.17 -7.76 2.85
N VAL A 37 11.49 -8.09 3.94
CA VAL A 37 12.09 -8.23 5.28
C VAL A 37 11.75 -9.58 5.87
N GLU A 38 12.51 -10.04 6.87
CA GLU A 38 12.29 -11.33 7.53
C GLU A 38 10.89 -11.42 8.17
N ALA A 39 10.48 -10.34 8.85
CA ALA A 39 9.19 -10.26 9.52
C ALA A 39 8.76 -8.79 9.72
N VAL A 40 7.46 -8.60 9.89
CA VAL A 40 6.83 -7.35 10.35
C VAL A 40 6.06 -7.64 11.65
N PRO A 41 5.74 -6.62 12.48
CA PRO A 41 4.93 -6.81 13.67
C PRO A 41 3.66 -7.65 13.43
N ALA A 42 3.24 -8.40 14.44
CA ALA A 42 2.08 -9.30 14.31
C ALA A 42 0.80 -8.53 13.95
N ASP A 43 0.65 -7.32 14.49
CA ASP A 43 -0.42 -6.35 14.27
C ASP A 43 -0.22 -5.49 13.01
N ALA A 44 0.88 -5.67 12.26
CA ALA A 44 1.08 -4.97 11.00
C ALA A 44 -0.02 -5.36 10.00
N GLY A 45 -0.60 -4.35 9.35
CA GLY A 45 -1.63 -4.57 8.34
C GLY A 45 -1.11 -5.16 7.03
N PHE A 46 -2.02 -5.23 6.06
CA PHE A 46 -1.69 -5.55 4.67
C PHE A 46 -1.53 -4.26 3.87
N LEU A 47 -0.51 -4.23 3.03
CA LEU A 47 -0.27 -3.16 2.07
C LEU A 47 -0.68 -3.68 0.70
N LEU A 48 -1.72 -3.08 0.15
CA LEU A 48 -2.26 -3.42 -1.16
C LEU A 48 -2.47 -2.13 -1.97
N PRO A 49 -2.52 -2.22 -3.31
CA PRO A 49 -2.99 -1.11 -4.11
C PRO A 49 -4.35 -0.60 -3.62
N GLY A 50 -4.53 0.72 -3.63
CA GLY A 50 -5.83 1.32 -3.31
C GLY A 50 -6.91 0.78 -4.24
N PHE A 51 -8.12 0.57 -3.71
CA PHE A 51 -9.24 0.18 -4.54
C PHE A 51 -9.58 1.31 -5.53
N ILE A 52 -9.90 0.90 -6.75
CA ILE A 52 -10.34 1.79 -7.81
C ILE A 52 -11.81 1.50 -8.05
N ASP A 53 -12.65 2.51 -7.84
CA ASP A 53 -14.03 2.47 -8.28
C ASP A 53 -14.10 2.98 -9.73
N ALA A 54 -14.49 2.10 -10.64
CA ALA A 54 -14.55 2.43 -12.07
C ALA A 54 -15.80 3.24 -12.43
N HIS A 55 -16.83 3.24 -11.56
CA HIS A 55 -18.06 3.96 -11.83
C HIS A 55 -18.78 4.34 -10.54
N VAL A 56 -18.68 5.61 -10.20
CA VAL A 56 -19.45 6.23 -9.13
C VAL A 56 -20.06 7.54 -9.61
N HIS A 57 -21.30 7.82 -9.18
CA HIS A 57 -21.89 9.15 -9.28
C HIS A 57 -21.90 9.75 -7.86
N ILE A 58 -20.98 10.69 -7.58
CA ILE A 58 -20.83 11.26 -6.23
C ILE A 58 -22.07 12.07 -5.82
N GLU A 59 -22.78 12.65 -6.79
CA GLU A 59 -23.99 13.44 -6.62
C GLU A 59 -25.13 12.64 -5.97
N SER A 60 -25.12 11.31 -6.16
CA SER A 60 -26.10 10.42 -5.53
C SER A 60 -25.91 10.27 -4.01
N SER A 61 -24.77 10.74 -3.48
CA SER A 61 -24.44 10.63 -2.05
C SER A 61 -24.99 11.77 -1.19
N MET A 62 -25.57 12.81 -1.80
CA MET A 62 -26.10 13.99 -1.10
C MET A 62 -25.09 14.67 -0.15
N LEU A 63 -23.79 14.58 -0.47
CA LEU A 63 -22.69 15.28 0.19
C LEU A 63 -22.47 16.68 -0.40
#